data_AF-A0A257XN12-F1
#
_entry.id   AF-A0A257XN12-F1
#
_cell.length_a   1.000
_cell.length_b   1.000
_cell.length_c   1.000
_cell.angle_alpha   90.00
_cell.angle_beta   90.00
_cell.angle_gamma   90.00
#
_symmetry.space_group_name_H-M   'P 1'
#
loop_
_entity.id
_entity.type
_entity.pdbx_description
1 polymer ?
#
loop_
_entity_poly.entity_id
_entity_poly.type
_entity_poly.pdbx_seq_one_letter_code
_entity_poly.pdbx_strand_id
1 'polypeptide(L)'
;MPFIPHTPEDVSSMLGAIGAASIEDLFDEIPPALKTGKLKDVPDGLPEMAVTRLMQERALADGFWSNFIGAGVYEHHIPAAIWQ
;
A
#
# COMPACT_ATOMS: atom_id res chain seq x y z
N MET A 1 -6.26 -9.49 -1.77
CA MET A 1 -6.15 -9.54 -3.26
C MET A 1 -4.73 -9.13 -3.64
N PRO A 2 -4.02 -9.81 -4.57
CA PRO A 2 -2.71 -9.35 -5.00
C PRO A 2 -2.86 -7.97 -5.66
N PHE A 3 -2.08 -6.98 -5.18
CA PHE A 3 -2.11 -5.62 -5.70
C PHE A 3 -1.59 -5.53 -7.15
N ILE A 4 -0.70 -6.46 -7.53
CA ILE A 4 -0.17 -6.57 -8.88
C ILE A 4 -1.12 -7.44 -9.70
N PRO A 5 -1.76 -6.90 -10.75
CA PRO A 5 -2.78 -7.62 -11.50
C PRO A 5 -2.20 -8.55 -12.57
N HIS A 6 -0.95 -8.33 -12.98
CA HIS A 6 -0.32 -9.05 -14.08
C HIS A 6 0.35 -10.33 -13.60
N THR A 7 0.07 -11.42 -14.31
CA THR A 7 0.80 -12.68 -14.18
C THR A 7 2.16 -12.60 -14.91
N PRO A 8 3.10 -13.52 -14.63
CA PRO A 8 4.33 -13.64 -15.43
C PRO A 8 4.06 -13.80 -16.93
N GLU A 9 2.98 -14.49 -17.29
CA GLU A 9 2.54 -14.67 -18.68
C GLU A 9 2.09 -13.35 -19.31
N ASP A 10 1.31 -12.54 -18.59
CA ASP A 10 0.90 -11.20 -19.04
C ASP A 10 2.13 -10.32 -19.26
N VAL A 11 3.07 -10.31 -18.31
CA VAL A 11 4.31 -9.53 -18.41
C VAL A 11 5.12 -9.94 -19.64
N SER A 12 5.28 -11.24 -19.89
CA SER A 12 5.98 -11.76 -21.06
C SER A 12 5.31 -11.33 -22.38
N SER A 13 3.97 -11.43 -22.46
CA SER A 13 3.21 -11.02 -23.63
C SER A 13 3.36 -9.51 -23.92
N MET A 14 3.28 -8.67 -22.88
CA MET A 14 3.44 -7.22 -23.02
C MET A 14 4.85 -6.83 -23.46
N LEU A 15 5.89 -7.45 -22.87
CA LEU A 15 7.29 -7.22 -23.28
C LEU A 15 7.53 -7.64 -24.74
N GLY A 16 6.98 -8.78 -25.15
CA GLY A 16 7.04 -9.25 -26.53
C GLY A 16 6.37 -8.31 -27.53
N ALA A 17 5.24 -7.70 -27.15
CA ALA A 17 4.52 -6.76 -28.01
C ALA A 17 5.31 -5.47 -28.30
N ILE A 18 6.15 -5.04 -27.38
CA ILE A 18 6.98 -3.83 -27.52
C ILE A 18 8.44 -4.14 -27.89
N GLY A 19 8.80 -5.43 -28.01
CA GLY A 19 10.16 -5.87 -28.38
C GLY A 19 11.21 -5.68 -27.28
N ALA A 20 10.82 -5.60 -26.02
CA ALA A 20 11.73 -5.52 -24.87
C ALA A 20 12.06 -6.92 -24.32
N ALA A 21 13.28 -7.12 -23.81
CA ALA A 21 13.71 -8.42 -23.27
C ALA A 21 13.43 -8.55 -21.76
N SER A 22 13.33 -7.43 -21.04
CA SER A 22 13.14 -7.38 -19.61
C SER A 22 12.38 -6.12 -19.17
N ILE A 23 11.90 -6.11 -17.92
CA ILE A 23 11.31 -4.90 -17.31
C ILE A 23 12.36 -3.81 -17.17
N GLU A 24 13.61 -4.17 -16.91
CA GLU A 24 14.74 -3.25 -16.74
C GLU A 24 15.02 -2.43 -18.00
N ASP A 25 14.78 -3.00 -19.19
CA ASP A 25 14.94 -2.32 -20.48
C ASP A 25 13.99 -1.13 -20.62
N LEU A 26 12.85 -1.14 -19.92
CA LEU A 26 11.88 -0.02 -19.93
C LEU A 26 12.40 1.24 -19.24
N PHE A 27 13.54 1.14 -18.54
CA PHE A 27 14.14 2.20 -17.75
C PHE A 27 15.59 2.49 -18.18
N ASP A 28 15.97 2.17 -19.42
CA ASP A 28 17.31 2.39 -19.97
C ASP A 28 17.66 3.89 -20.11
N GLU A 29 16.66 4.73 -20.36
CA GLU A 29 16.79 6.19 -20.44
C GLU A 29 17.17 6.84 -19.09
N ILE A 30 16.95 6.15 -17.96
CA ILE A 30 17.28 6.67 -16.63
C ILE A 30 18.78 6.44 -16.37
N PRO A 31 19.61 7.50 -16.20
CA PRO A 31 21.02 7.36 -15.89
C PRO A 31 21.25 6.51 -14.62
N PRO A 32 22.27 5.62 -14.58
CA PRO A 32 22.51 4.76 -13.43
C PRO A 32 22.70 5.50 -12.10
N ALA A 33 23.26 6.72 -12.14
CA ALA A 33 23.45 7.56 -10.96
C ALA A 33 22.12 8.07 -10.34
N LEU A 34 21.03 8.07 -11.11
CA LEU A 34 19.70 8.48 -10.65
C LEU A 34 18.84 7.28 -10.20
N LYS A 35 19.24 6.05 -10.53
CA LYS A 35 18.53 4.85 -10.08
C LYS A 35 18.78 4.65 -8.59
N THR A 36 17.74 4.80 -7.78
CA THR A 36 17.80 4.45 -6.36
C THR A 36 17.85 2.95 -6.20
N GLY A 37 18.73 2.45 -5.32
CA GLY A 37 18.75 1.05 -4.94
C GLY A 37 17.59 0.68 -4.01
N LYS A 38 17.80 -0.31 -3.15
CA LYS A 38 16.80 -0.68 -2.13
C LYS A 38 16.46 0.51 -1.24
N LEU A 39 15.18 0.65 -0.92
CA LEU A 39 14.69 1.60 0.07
C LEU A 39 15.23 1.18 1.45
N LYS A 40 16.09 2.01 2.05
CA LYS A 40 16.76 1.69 3.32
C LYS A 40 15.89 1.97 4.54
N ASP A 41 15.00 2.95 4.41
CA ASP A 41 14.17 3.44 5.52
C ASP A 41 12.75 2.87 5.47
N VAL A 42 12.49 1.95 4.55
CA VAL A 42 11.19 1.26 4.41
C VAL A 42 11.36 -0.18 4.88
N PRO A 43 10.59 -0.62 5.90
CA PRO A 43 10.61 -2.02 6.33
C PRO A 43 10.17 -2.98 5.23
N ASP A 44 10.55 -4.24 5.38
CA ASP A 44 10.07 -5.30 4.49
C ASP A 44 8.53 -5.40 4.51
N GLY A 45 7.98 -5.81 3.36
CA GLY A 45 6.54 -5.98 3.20
C GLY A 45 5.98 -7.01 4.18
N LEU A 46 4.80 -6.71 4.73
CA LEU A 46 4.05 -7.62 5.61
C LEU A 46 2.89 -8.27 4.85
N PRO A 47 2.56 -9.54 5.14
CA PRO A 47 1.31 -10.14 4.69
C PRO A 47 0.08 -9.33 5.14
N GLU A 48 -0.99 -9.38 4.36
CA GLU A 48 -2.24 -8.62 4.57
C GLU A 48 -2.80 -8.77 6.00
N MET A 49 -2.82 -10.01 6.52
CA MET A 49 -3.28 -10.27 7.88
C MET A 49 -2.34 -9.69 8.95
N ALA A 50 -1.03 -9.73 8.71
CA ALA A 50 -0.04 -9.23 9.65
C ALA A 50 -0.06 -7.71 9.76
N VAL A 51 -0.19 -7.00 8.64
CA VAL A 51 -0.33 -5.53 8.66
C VAL A 51 -1.64 -5.11 9.32
N THR A 52 -2.75 -5.80 9.05
CA THR A 52 -4.04 -5.52 9.69
C THR A 52 -3.94 -5.64 11.21
N ARG A 53 -3.33 -6.72 11.72
CA ARG A 53 -3.11 -6.91 13.15
C ARG A 53 -2.22 -5.81 13.73
N LEU A 54 -1.10 -5.50 13.07
CA LEU A 54 -0.18 -4.45 13.52
C LEU A 54 -0.86 -3.09 13.63
N MET A 55 -1.71 -2.74 12.66
CA MET A 55 -2.45 -1.47 12.69
C MET A 55 -3.49 -1.45 13.81
N GLN A 56 -4.19 -2.55 14.05
CA GLN A 56 -5.13 -2.66 15.18
C GLN A 56 -4.42 -2.52 16.53
N GLU A 57 -3.28 -3.18 16.72
CA GLU A 57 -2.46 -3.06 17.93
C GLU A 57 -2.01 -1.62 18.19
N ARG A 58 -1.62 -0.88 17.14
CA ARG A 58 -1.25 0.53 17.24
C ARG A 58 -2.45 1.41 17.60
N ALA A 59 -3.59 1.22 16.93
CA ALA A 59 -4.80 1.99 17.21
C ALA A 59 -5.29 1.79 18.66
N LEU A 60 -5.11 0.60 19.23
CA LEU A 60 -5.46 0.32 20.63
C LEU A 60 -4.63 1.12 21.64
N ALA A 61 -3.44 1.59 21.27
CA ALA A 61 -2.59 2.39 22.15
C ALA A 61 -3.17 3.79 22.42
N ASP A 62 -3.93 4.35 21.48
CA ASP A 62 -4.62 5.64 21.63
C ASP A 62 -5.82 5.53 22.60
N GLY A 63 -6.38 4.33 22.72
CA GLY A 63 -7.52 4.02 23.57
C GLY A 63 -8.86 4.48 22.98
N PHE A 64 -9.95 4.08 23.65
CA PHE A 64 -11.31 4.46 23.29
C PHE A 64 -11.95 5.18 24.48
N TRP A 65 -12.23 6.46 24.30
CA TRP A 65 -12.70 7.34 25.36
C TRP A 65 -14.01 7.99 24.94
N SER A 66 -14.97 8.08 25.86
CA SER A 66 -16.11 8.96 25.66
C SER A 66 -15.66 10.41 25.76
N ASN A 67 -15.85 11.18 24.69
CA ASN A 67 -15.40 12.57 24.60
C ASN A 67 -16.58 13.55 24.63
N PHE A 68 -16.61 14.42 25.66
CA PHE A 68 -17.62 15.46 25.85
C PHE A 68 -17.04 16.89 25.80
N ILE A 69 -15.82 17.08 25.29
CA ILE A 69 -15.14 18.39 25.26
C ILE A 69 -15.83 19.36 24.28
N GLY A 70 -16.44 18.86 23.21
CA GLY A 70 -17.14 19.67 22.21
C GLY A 70 -16.19 20.43 21.29
N ALA A 71 -16.29 21.77 21.25
CA ALA A 71 -15.52 22.65 20.36
C ALA A 71 -15.72 22.38 18.85
N GLY A 72 -16.95 22.06 18.45
CA GLY A 72 -17.31 21.85 17.05
C GLY A 72 -17.15 20.40 16.56
N VAL A 73 -16.70 19.49 17.42
CA VAL A 73 -16.66 18.04 17.14
C VAL A 73 -17.42 17.31 18.24
N TYR A 74 -18.36 16.46 17.84
CA TYR A 74 -19.24 15.72 18.76
C TYR A 74 -19.37 14.28 18.28
N GLU A 75 -19.39 13.34 19.21
CA GLU A 75 -19.74 11.96 18.92
C GLU A 75 -21.16 11.91 18.33
N HIS A 76 -21.33 11.14 17.27
CA HIS A 76 -22.61 10.91 16.64
C HIS A 76 -22.72 9.45 16.25
N HIS A 77 -23.94 8.92 16.32
CA HIS A 77 -24.22 7.59 15.83
C HIS A 77 -24.17 7.58 14.30
N ILE A 78 -23.26 6.77 13.76
CA ILE A 78 -23.19 6.49 12.32
C ILE A 78 -23.93 5.17 12.08
N PRO A 79 -25.10 5.18 11.39
CA PRO A 79 -25.80 3.96 11.07
C PRO A 79 -24.93 3.00 10.27
N ALA A 80 -24.89 1.73 10.69
CA ALA A 80 -24.06 0.70 10.05
C ALA A 80 -24.32 0.54 8.54
N ALA A 81 -25.54 0.82 8.08
CA ALA A 81 -25.88 0.76 6.66
C ALA A 81 -25.19 1.84 5.79
N ILE A 82 -24.65 2.90 6.40
CA ILE A 82 -24.00 4.02 5.70
C ILE A 82 -22.46 3.85 5.73
N TRP A 83 -21.94 3.02 6.64
CA TRP A 83 -20.51 2.82 6.84
C TRP A 83 -20.05 1.51 6.16
N GLN A 84 -19.28 1.62 5.07
CA GLN A 84 -18.54 0.52 4.44
C GLN A 84 -17.05 0.81 4.46
#